data_AF-A0A371ARR1-F1
#
_entry.id   AF-A0A371ARR1-F1
#
_cell.length_a   1.000
_cell.length_b   1.000
_cell.length_c   1.000
_cell.angle_alpha   90.00
_cell.angle_beta   90.00
_cell.angle_gamma   90.00
#
_symmetry.space_group_name_H-M   'P 1'
#
loop_
_entity.id
_entity.type
_entity.pdbx_description
1 polymer ?
#
loop_
_entity_poly.entity_id
_entity_poly.type
_entity_poly.pdbx_seq_one_letter_code
_entity_poly.pdbx_strand_id
1 'polypeptide(L)'
;MGNNDVIKINPERIKRSASQIPAAKAALENASKSYINDTVGIFEEFNSSYADSMIAVLDNMRDIFDKKLLLQLEQYEKGVEDVVKMFEDTDADSEKNLREIAK
;
A
#
# COMPACT_ATOMS: atom_id res chain seq x y z
N MET A 1 31.60 14.57 14.87
CA MET A 1 30.53 15.36 14.24
C MET A 1 29.78 14.40 13.33
N GLY A 2 28.58 13.97 13.73
CA GLY A 2 27.81 13.00 12.95
C GLY A 2 27.16 13.68 11.76
N ASN A 3 27.26 13.07 10.58
CA ASN A 3 26.46 13.46 9.42
C ASN A 3 24.99 13.27 9.79
N ASN A 4 24.30 14.37 10.11
CA ASN A 4 22.85 14.39 10.04
C ASN A 4 22.50 14.35 8.55
N ASP A 5 22.23 13.16 8.03
CA ASP A 5 21.62 13.00 6.71
C ASP A 5 20.23 13.61 6.77
N VAL A 6 20.15 14.91 6.49
CA VAL A 6 18.89 15.60 6.28
C VAL A 6 18.27 14.99 5.05
N ILE A 7 17.32 14.07 5.26
CA ILE A 7 16.48 13.53 4.19
C ILE A 7 15.78 14.74 3.57
N LYS A 8 16.21 15.16 2.38
CA LYS A 8 15.48 16.14 1.56
C LYS A 8 14.20 15.47 1.09
N ILE A 9 13.17 15.55 1.92
CA ILE A 9 11.83 15.11 1.57
C ILE A 9 11.31 16.06 0.49
N ASN A 10 10.93 15.50 -0.66
CA ASN A 10 10.31 16.24 -1.75
C ASN A 10 8.81 15.89 -1.76
N PRO A 11 7.92 16.79 -1.30
CA PRO A 11 6.48 16.53 -1.21
C PRO A 11 5.86 16.10 -2.54
N GLU A 12 6.30 16.66 -3.68
CA GLU A 12 5.81 16.29 -5.01
C GLU A 12 6.17 14.85 -5.40
N ARG A 13 7.37 14.38 -5.01
CA ARG A 13 7.75 12.97 -5.20
C ARG A 13 6.88 12.05 -4.34
N ILE A 14 6.60 12.45 -3.10
CA ILE A 14 5.73 11.69 -2.19
C ILE A 14 4.32 11.62 -2.75
N LYS A 15 3.72 12.75 -3.15
CA LYS A 15 2.39 12.81 -3.78
C LYS A 15 2.30 11.92 -5.01
N ARG A 16 3.30 11.96 -5.89
CA ARG A 16 3.35 11.12 -7.08
C ARG A 16 3.41 9.63 -6.73
N SER A 17 4.27 9.25 -5.78
CA SER A 17 4.34 7.87 -5.31
C SER A 17 3.05 7.42 -4.63
N ALA A 18 2.41 8.30 -3.84
CA ALA A 18 1.12 8.05 -3.20
C ALA A 18 0.03 7.73 -4.24
N SER A 19 -0.06 8.53 -5.30
CA SER A 19 -1.08 8.36 -6.35
C SER A 19 -0.99 7.04 -7.12
N GLN A 20 0.14 6.33 -7.04
CA GLN A 20 0.34 5.04 -7.71
C GLN A 20 -0.07 3.85 -6.83
N ILE A 21 -0.16 4.04 -5.51
CA ILE A 21 -0.47 2.98 -4.55
C ILE A 21 -1.85 2.34 -4.82
N PRO A 22 -2.95 3.10 -5.06
CA PRO A 22 -4.26 2.50 -5.34
C PRO A 22 -4.25 1.58 -6.56
N ALA A 23 -3.61 2.03 -7.65
CA ALA A 23 -3.53 1.27 -8.89
C ALA A 23 -2.69 -0.01 -8.73
N ALA A 24 -1.55 0.10 -8.03
CA ALA A 24 -0.71 -1.05 -7.73
C ALA A 24 -1.44 -2.07 -6.84
N LYS A 25 -2.18 -1.60 -5.83
CA LYS A 25 -3.00 -2.43 -4.94
C LYS A 25 -4.08 -3.19 -5.72
N ALA A 26 -4.84 -2.50 -6.58
CA ALA A 26 -5.88 -3.12 -7.40
C ALA A 26 -5.31 -4.17 -8.37
N ALA A 27 -4.16 -3.90 -8.98
CA ALA A 27 -3.49 -4.86 -9.86
C ALA A 27 -3.05 -6.12 -9.09
N LEU A 28 -2.49 -5.93 -7.89
CA LEU A 28 -2.04 -7.02 -7.02
C LEU A 28 -3.21 -7.88 -6.54
N GLU A 29 -4.31 -7.23 -6.12
CA GLU A 29 -5.54 -7.89 -5.69
C GLU A 29 -6.14 -8.76 -6.79
N ASN A 30 -6.25 -8.23 -8.01
CA ASN A 30 -6.77 -8.98 -9.14
C ASN A 30 -5.86 -10.16 -9.54
N ALA A 31 -4.54 -9.95 -9.57
CA ALA A 31 -3.60 -11.00 -9.91
C ALA A 31 -3.62 -12.16 -8.91
N SER A 32 -3.65 -11.83 -7.61
CA SER A 32 -3.72 -12.81 -6.53
C SER A 32 -5.01 -13.61 -6.58
N LYS A 33 -6.17 -12.93 -6.70
CA LYS A 33 -7.47 -13.60 -6.77
C LYS A 33 -7.62 -14.49 -8.00
N SER A 34 -7.19 -14.03 -9.18
CA SER A 34 -7.23 -14.84 -10.41
C SER A 34 -6.39 -16.10 -10.25
N TYR A 35 -5.11 -15.95 -9.90
CA TYR A 35 -4.20 -17.10 -9.77
C TYR A 35 -4.71 -18.14 -8.78
N ILE A 36 -5.16 -17.71 -7.59
CA ILE A 36 -5.66 -18.61 -6.56
C ILE A 36 -6.94 -19.31 -7.03
N ASN A 37 -7.91 -18.58 -7.60
CA ASN A 37 -9.17 -19.18 -8.05
C ASN A 37 -8.96 -20.16 -9.21
N ASP A 38 -8.12 -19.80 -10.19
CA ASP A 38 -7.79 -20.66 -11.32
C ASP A 38 -7.11 -21.95 -10.83
N THR A 39 -6.21 -21.83 -9.85
CA THR A 39 -5.49 -22.99 -9.30
C THR A 39 -6.39 -23.87 -8.42
N VAL A 40 -7.31 -23.28 -7.64
CA VAL A 40 -8.33 -24.03 -6.88
C VAL A 40 -9.23 -24.82 -7.84
N GLY A 41 -9.72 -24.20 -8.91
CA GLY A 41 -10.55 -24.88 -9.91
C GLY A 41 -9.86 -26.08 -10.54
N ILE A 42 -8.56 -25.97 -10.85
CA ILE A 42 -7.75 -27.10 -11.33
C ILE A 42 -7.71 -28.21 -10.28
N PHE A 43 -7.49 -27.90 -9.00
CA PHE A 43 -7.41 -28.91 -7.95
C PHE A 43 -8.75 -29.56 -7.63
N GLU A 44 -9.86 -28.85 -7.73
CA GLU A 44 -11.21 -29.39 -7.53
C GLU A 44 -11.57 -30.49 -8.54
N GLU A 45 -10.96 -30.49 -9.73
CA GLU A 45 -11.12 -31.56 -10.72
C GLU A 45 -10.45 -32.88 -10.30
N PHE A 46 -9.53 -32.85 -9.33
CA PHE A 46 -8.84 -34.02 -8.82
C PHE A 46 -9.49 -34.52 -7.52
N ASN A 47 -10.17 -35.65 -7.57
CA ASN A 47 -10.71 -36.31 -6.37
C ASN A 47 -9.59 -37.01 -5.57
N SER A 48 -8.79 -36.23 -4.83
CA SER A 48 -7.69 -36.74 -4.01
C SER A 48 -7.44 -35.88 -2.77
N SER A 49 -6.99 -36.52 -1.68
CA SER A 49 -6.61 -35.82 -0.45
C SER A 49 -5.42 -34.86 -0.62
N TYR A 50 -4.58 -35.10 -1.64
CA TYR A 50 -3.53 -34.19 -2.04
C TYR A 50 -4.12 -32.89 -2.60
N ALA A 51 -5.13 -32.99 -3.46
CA ALA A 51 -5.82 -31.82 -4.01
C ALA A 51 -6.52 -31.01 -2.92
N ASP A 52 -7.20 -31.66 -1.97
CA ASP A 52 -7.80 -30.99 -0.80
C ASP A 52 -6.76 -30.20 0.01
N SER A 53 -5.56 -30.79 0.21
CA SER A 53 -4.47 -30.14 0.93
C SER A 53 -3.92 -28.92 0.16
N MET A 54 -3.84 -29.02 -1.17
CA MET A 54 -3.41 -27.90 -2.01
C MET A 54 -4.43 -26.76 -2.03
N ILE A 55 -5.73 -27.06 -2.07
CA ILE A 55 -6.81 -26.07 -1.94
C ILE A 55 -6.70 -25.35 -0.60
N ALA A 56 -6.51 -26.07 0.50
CA ALA A 56 -6.34 -25.47 1.82
C ALA A 56 -5.11 -24.53 1.91
N VAL A 57 -4.01 -24.87 1.22
CA VAL A 57 -2.83 -24.00 1.11
C VAL A 57 -3.16 -22.73 0.32
N LEU A 58 -3.86 -22.85 -0.80
CA LEU A 58 -4.26 -21.73 -1.66
C LEU A 58 -5.24 -20.80 -0.94
N ASP A 59 -6.18 -21.34 -0.18
CA ASP A 59 -7.09 -20.56 0.67
C ASP A 59 -6.34 -19.80 1.76
N ASN A 60 -5.33 -20.42 2.40
CA ASN A 60 -4.49 -19.72 3.37
C ASN A 60 -3.65 -18.61 2.71
N MET A 61 -3.15 -18.83 1.49
CA MET A 61 -2.47 -17.78 0.73
C MET A 61 -3.41 -16.61 0.42
N ARG A 62 -4.68 -16.89 0.08
CA ARG A 62 -5.72 -15.85 -0.12
C ARG A 62 -5.90 -15.04 1.15
N ASP A 63 -6.02 -15.71 2.29
CA ASP A 63 -6.22 -15.10 3.59
C ASP A 63 -5.02 -14.23 4.02
N ILE A 64 -3.78 -14.69 3.79
CA ILE A 64 -2.56 -13.90 4.05
C ILE A 64 -2.52 -12.66 3.16
N PHE A 65 -2.86 -12.84 1.88
CA PHE A 65 -2.85 -11.76 0.92
C PHE A 65 -3.86 -10.66 1.30
N ASP A 66 -5.11 -11.05 1.57
CA ASP A 66 -6.18 -10.12 1.93
C ASP A 66 -5.96 -9.50 3.32
N LYS A 67 -5.62 -10.30 4.33
CA LYS A 67 -5.57 -9.83 5.73
C LYS A 67 -4.26 -9.19 6.15
N LYS A 68 -3.15 -9.43 5.43
CA LYS A 68 -1.84 -8.86 5.81
C LYS A 68 -1.31 -7.92 4.75
N LEU A 69 -1.21 -8.37 3.51
CA LEU A 69 -0.53 -7.60 2.48
C LEU A 69 -1.34 -6.38 2.05
N LEU A 70 -2.64 -6.56 1.74
CA LEU A 70 -3.51 -5.44 1.37
C LEU A 70 -3.69 -4.45 2.54
N LEU A 71 -3.86 -4.95 3.76
CA LEU A 71 -3.96 -4.13 4.97
C LEU A 71 -2.70 -3.31 5.25
N GLN A 72 -1.51 -3.90 5.05
CA GLN A 72 -0.24 -3.16 5.18
C GLN A 72 -0.10 -2.08 4.10
N LEU A 73 -0.52 -2.37 2.87
CA LEU A 73 -0.52 -1.38 1.79
C LEU A 73 -1.50 -0.23 2.06
N GLU A 74 -2.68 -0.50 2.61
CA GLU A 74 -3.63 0.54 3.06
C GLU A 74 -3.05 1.41 4.18
N GLN A 75 -2.37 0.79 5.15
CA GLN A 75 -1.72 1.54 6.22
C GLN A 75 -0.59 2.41 5.70
N TYR A 76 0.19 1.91 4.74
CA TYR A 76 1.25 2.67 4.08
C TYR A 76 0.66 3.84 3.29
N GLU A 77 -0.40 3.62 2.51
CA GLU A 77 -1.13 4.64 1.77
C GLU A 77 -1.57 5.78 2.71
N LYS A 78 -2.26 5.42 3.81
CA LYS A 78 -2.72 6.38 4.81
C LYS A 78 -1.57 7.16 5.46
N GLY A 79 -0.47 6.47 5.79
CA GLY A 79 0.71 7.14 6.35
C GLY A 79 1.34 8.13 5.38
N VAL A 80 1.33 7.82 4.08
CA VAL A 80 1.80 8.73 3.04
C VAL A 80 0.86 9.95 2.90
N GLU A 81 -0.46 9.75 2.94
CA GLU A 81 -1.44 10.84 2.93
C GLU A 81 -1.28 11.77 4.14
N ASP A 82 -1.10 11.21 5.35
CA ASP A 82 -0.87 11.97 6.57
C ASP A 82 0.40 12.83 6.46
N VAL A 83 1.49 12.27 5.92
CA VAL A 83 2.74 13.02 5.69
C VAL A 83 2.54 14.14 4.67
N VAL A 84 1.84 13.88 3.56
CA VAL A 84 1.53 14.91 2.55
C VAL A 84 0.75 16.05 3.18
N LYS A 85 -0.28 15.73 3.97
CA LYS A 85 -1.12 16.72 4.64
C LYS A 85 -0.31 17.55 5.64
N MET A 86 0.58 16.93 6.42
CA MET A 86 1.47 17.65 7.33
C MET A 86 2.35 18.68 6.59
N PHE A 87 2.85 18.36 5.40
CA PHE A 87 3.59 19.32 4.58
C PHE A 87 2.71 20.48 4.11
N GLU A 88 1.50 20.19 3.63
CA GLU A 88 0.57 21.23 3.17
C GLU A 88 0.14 22.17 4.30
N ASP A 89 -0.15 21.63 5.49
CA ASP A 89 -0.49 22.41 6.68
C ASP A 89 0.69 23.28 7.12
N THR A 90 1.92 22.73 7.10
CA THR A 90 3.15 23.47 7.46
C THR A 90 3.46 24.60 6.49
N ASP A 91 3.28 24.38 5.19
CA ASP A 91 3.49 25.40 4.16
C ASP A 91 2.45 26.52 4.28
N ALA A 92 1.19 26.19 4.51
CA ALA A 92 0.10 27.16 4.71
C ALA A 92 0.31 28.03 5.97
N ASP A 93 0.72 27.42 7.09
CA ASP A 93 1.04 28.13 8.32
C ASP A 93 2.27 29.04 8.15
N SER A 94 3.30 28.56 7.45
CA SER A 94 4.49 29.35 7.16
C SER A 94 4.16 30.57 6.29
N GLU A 95 3.33 30.41 5.25
CA GLU A 95 2.90 31.50 4.39
C GLU A 95 2.05 32.53 5.15
N LYS A 96 1.15 32.08 6.02
CA LYS A 96 0.34 32.95 6.88
C LYS A 96 1.21 33.80 7.80
N ASN A 97 2.18 33.17 8.50
CA ASN A 97 3.08 33.87 9.40
C ASN A 97 3.95 34.91 8.68
N LEU A 98 4.44 34.59 7.47
CA LEU A 98 5.20 35.54 6.66
C LEU A 98 4.35 36.76 6.25
N ARG A 99 3.07 36.56 5.91
CA ARG A 99 2.14 37.67 5.59
C ARG A 99 1.82 38.54 6.79
N GLU A 100 1.80 37.98 8.00
CA GLU A 100 1.59 38.74 9.24
C GLU A 100 2.81 39.57 9.63
N ILE A 101 4.03 39.05 9.42
CA ILE A 101 5.29 39.80 9.67
C ILE A 101 5.50 40.93 8.63
N ALA A 102 5.00 40.77 7.41
CA ALA A 102 5.13 41.75 6.34
C ALA A 102 4.14 42.93 6.41
N LYS A 103 3.25 42.97 7.41
CA LYS A 103 2.29 44.06 7.67
C LYS A 103 2.78 44.97 8.80
#